data_AF-A0A351BJ31-F1
#
_entry.id   AF-A0A351BJ31-F1
#
_cell.length_a   1.000
_cell.length_b   1.000
_cell.length_c   1.000
_cell.angle_alpha   90.00
_cell.angle_beta   90.00
_cell.angle_gamma   90.00
#
_symmetry.space_group_name_H-M   'P 1'
#
loop_
_entity.id
_entity.type
_entity.pdbx_description
1 polymer ?
#
loop_
_entity_poly.entity_id
_entity_poly.type
_entity_poly.pdbx_seq_one_letter_code
_entity_poly.pdbx_strand_id
1 'polypeptide(L)'
;MAELRINAKWMASVSGEPEVMATAACVEMCVDNISLTRNQDIWAETVRDNVFVSAYPLAMWFASSWWRLNHEPLPTQQPRHDWRMVHELGAANHGFVWPRVIFIPDGEAIHVWAGTSMMPEQSVQYLQALEVPRMITLTGFQQSVERFIYSVLARLDAKGLAGSNLAHLWALVQEDLADPEAVRRRKLEAELGFDPEECPEQALDAALQRESQVGDAALSELAPAIAASGGPPDLALIGQLASADGIVGSPDVSLGSIDHLDHGAPWERAVHDARALRNKIGNVRGPVPDRSLHDLLGMSSEAAAKYSVPVGRSPVAVAIPTNDHRLKFVPRKRNPGGKRFELARFLGEYLRPAADELRWLVSTDLWTFRQKYQRAFAAEFLCPIDSLTSFLNGDFSSYAIEEAAAEFDVSEQTITSLLRNNGYMHDHWTDGMPYRMAA
;
A
#
# COMPACT_ATOMS: atom_id res chain seq x y z
N MET A 1 -0.93 3.98 -15.98
CA MET A 1 -0.29 2.96 -15.11
C MET A 1 0.89 2.40 -15.88
N ALA A 2 1.98 2.11 -15.19
CA ALA A 2 3.19 1.56 -15.80
C ALA A 2 3.03 0.07 -16.13
N GLU A 3 3.87 -0.44 -17.03
CA GLU A 3 3.96 -1.87 -17.38
C GLU A 3 5.28 -2.47 -16.87
N LEU A 4 5.22 -3.59 -16.16
CA LEU A 4 6.40 -4.42 -15.84
C LEU A 4 6.62 -5.44 -16.96
N ARG A 5 7.87 -5.58 -17.38
CA ARG A 5 8.30 -6.61 -18.33
C ARG A 5 9.55 -7.31 -17.80
N ILE A 6 9.51 -8.64 -17.78
CA ILE A 6 10.63 -9.49 -17.40
C ILE A 6 10.90 -10.46 -18.55
N ASN A 7 12.08 -10.34 -19.16
CA ASN A 7 12.48 -11.16 -20.29
C ASN A 7 13.73 -11.97 -19.93
N ALA A 8 13.78 -13.22 -20.41
CA ALA A 8 14.95 -14.08 -20.26
C ALA A 8 15.43 -14.55 -21.64
N LYS A 9 16.65 -14.16 -22.02
CA LYS A 9 17.33 -14.71 -23.18
C LYS A 9 18.20 -15.88 -22.74
N TRP A 10 17.75 -17.10 -23.03
CA TRP A 10 18.41 -18.33 -22.58
C TRP A 10 19.84 -18.45 -23.08
N MET A 11 20.73 -18.83 -22.16
CA MET A 11 22.16 -19.00 -22.38
C MET A 11 22.60 -20.39 -21.91
N ALA A 12 23.86 -20.73 -22.13
CA ALA A 12 24.50 -21.89 -21.51
C ALA A 12 25.23 -21.47 -20.23
N SER A 13 25.20 -22.33 -19.22
CA SER A 13 26.07 -22.26 -18.04
C SER A 13 26.75 -23.62 -17.85
N VAL A 14 27.92 -23.60 -17.21
CA VAL A 14 28.73 -24.79 -16.89
C VAL A 14 28.78 -25.08 -15.39
N SER A 15 28.08 -24.29 -14.57
CA SER A 15 28.09 -24.41 -13.11
C SER A 15 26.71 -24.14 -12.49
N GLY A 16 26.46 -24.82 -11.36
CA GLY A 16 25.22 -24.75 -10.60
C GLY A 16 24.45 -26.08 -10.61
N GLU A 17 23.37 -26.13 -9.85
CA GLU A 17 22.40 -27.23 -9.89
C GLU A 17 21.73 -27.34 -11.27
N PRO A 18 21.16 -28.50 -11.64
CA PRO A 18 20.60 -28.75 -12.97
C PRO A 18 19.62 -27.67 -13.46
N GLU A 19 18.70 -27.24 -12.59
CA GLU A 19 17.70 -26.21 -12.89
C GLU A 19 18.34 -24.84 -13.08
N VAL A 20 19.34 -24.51 -12.25
CA VAL A 20 20.09 -23.25 -12.32
C VAL A 20 20.85 -23.17 -13.63
N MET A 21 21.53 -24.25 -14.03
CA MET A 21 22.25 -24.34 -15.31
C MET A 21 21.30 -24.29 -16.51
N ALA A 22 20.19 -25.03 -16.45
CA ALA A 22 19.20 -25.13 -17.53
C ALA A 22 18.56 -23.78 -17.86
N THR A 23 18.46 -22.90 -16.87
CA THR A 23 17.75 -21.61 -16.92
C THR A 23 18.69 -20.40 -16.82
N ALA A 24 20.00 -20.60 -17.03
CA ALA A 24 20.93 -19.50 -17.22
C ALA A 24 20.47 -18.60 -18.38
N ALA A 25 20.47 -17.29 -18.17
CA ALA A 25 19.94 -16.33 -19.12
C ALA A 25 20.56 -14.94 -18.95
N CYS A 26 20.51 -14.14 -20.01
CA CYS A 26 20.53 -12.69 -19.86
C CYS A 26 19.11 -12.24 -19.51
N VAL A 27 18.90 -11.85 -18.25
CA VAL A 27 17.61 -11.38 -17.73
C VAL A 27 17.53 -9.86 -17.85
N GLU A 28 16.44 -9.37 -18.40
CA GLU A 28 16.09 -7.96 -18.49
C GLU A 28 14.80 -7.72 -17.70
N MET A 29 14.81 -6.75 -16.80
CA MET A 29 13.62 -6.30 -16.06
C MET A 29 13.41 -4.81 -16.32
N CYS A 30 12.26 -4.46 -16.86
CA CYS A 30 11.91 -3.09 -17.23
C CYS A 30 10.58 -2.68 -16.59
N VAL A 31 10.49 -1.42 -16.17
CA VAL A 31 9.22 -0.74 -15.90
C VAL A 31 9.06 0.37 -16.92
N ASP A 32 8.02 0.26 -17.75
CA ASP A 32 7.85 1.00 -19.00
C ASP A 32 9.10 0.88 -19.91
N ASN A 33 9.80 2.00 -20.08
CA ASN A 33 11.02 2.13 -20.88
C ASN A 33 12.30 2.19 -20.01
N ILE A 34 12.18 2.01 -18.70
CA ILE A 34 13.30 2.10 -17.76
C ILE A 34 13.77 0.68 -17.42
N SER A 35 15.02 0.36 -17.78
CA SER A 35 15.64 -0.93 -17.43
C SER A 35 16.16 -0.91 -15.99
N LEU A 36 15.51 -1.64 -15.10
CA LEU A 36 15.93 -1.83 -13.71
C LEU A 36 17.19 -2.71 -13.59
N THR A 37 17.44 -3.54 -14.60
CA THR A 37 18.64 -4.37 -14.70
C THR A 37 19.82 -3.67 -15.38
N ARG A 38 19.71 -2.37 -15.70
CA ARG A 38 20.82 -1.63 -16.29
C ARG A 38 22.03 -1.62 -15.35
N ASN A 39 23.12 -2.18 -15.83
CA ASN A 39 24.31 -2.42 -15.04
C ASN A 39 25.61 -2.18 -15.82
N GLN A 40 26.68 -1.96 -15.05
CA GLN A 40 28.04 -2.07 -15.53
C GLN A 40 28.58 -3.46 -15.15
N ASP A 41 28.92 -4.24 -16.17
CA ASP A 41 29.70 -5.46 -16.02
C ASP A 41 31.16 -5.05 -15.76
N ILE A 42 31.65 -5.30 -14.54
CA ILE A 42 32.98 -4.83 -14.12
C ILE A 42 34.08 -5.51 -14.92
N TRP A 43 33.91 -6.79 -15.26
CA TRP A 43 34.93 -7.55 -15.98
C TRP A 43 34.97 -7.23 -17.46
N ALA A 44 33.80 -7.02 -18.06
CA ALA A 44 33.71 -6.68 -19.48
C ALA A 44 33.88 -5.17 -19.75
N GLU A 45 33.85 -4.32 -18.71
CA GLU A 45 33.85 -2.85 -18.81
C GLU A 45 32.75 -2.31 -19.74
N THR A 46 31.59 -2.98 -19.76
CA THR A 46 30.45 -2.59 -20.62
C THR A 46 29.20 -2.31 -19.83
N VAL A 47 28.43 -1.31 -20.26
CA VAL A 47 27.09 -1.05 -19.77
C VAL A 47 26.08 -1.85 -20.59
N ARG A 48 25.18 -2.56 -19.90
CA ARG A 48 24.13 -3.38 -20.51
C ARG A 48 22.81 -3.20 -19.77
N ASP A 49 21.71 -3.41 -20.47
CA ASP A 49 20.36 -3.34 -19.88
C ASP A 49 19.87 -4.70 -19.35
N ASN A 50 20.69 -5.75 -19.46
CA ASN A 50 20.43 -7.10 -18.95
C ASN A 50 21.57 -7.59 -18.07
N VAL A 51 21.28 -8.56 -17.20
CA VAL A 51 22.26 -9.21 -16.32
C VAL A 51 22.32 -10.71 -16.60
N PHE A 52 23.51 -11.29 -16.60
CA PHE A 52 23.71 -12.73 -16.75
C PHE A 52 23.50 -13.44 -15.42
N VAL A 53 22.38 -14.14 -15.27
CA VAL A 53 21.94 -14.82 -14.04
C VAL A 53 21.14 -16.07 -14.39
N SER A 54 20.76 -16.87 -13.39
CA SER A 54 19.73 -17.90 -13.57
C SER A 54 18.34 -17.31 -13.34
N ALA A 55 17.41 -17.62 -14.25
CA ALA A 55 16.01 -17.22 -14.09
C ALA A 55 15.26 -18.08 -13.04
N TYR A 56 15.78 -19.27 -12.70
CA TYR A 56 15.10 -20.21 -11.80
C TYR A 56 14.92 -19.67 -10.36
N PRO A 57 15.96 -19.17 -9.67
CA PRO A 57 15.80 -18.60 -8.33
C PRO A 57 14.83 -17.42 -8.30
N LEU A 58 14.81 -16.59 -9.35
CA LEU A 58 13.87 -15.48 -9.46
C LEU A 58 12.43 -15.96 -9.61
N ALA A 59 12.19 -16.96 -10.47
CA ALA A 59 10.87 -17.54 -10.63
C ALA A 59 10.40 -18.27 -9.36
N MET A 60 11.32 -18.96 -8.66
CA MET A 60 11.04 -19.57 -7.35
C MET A 60 10.61 -18.52 -6.33
N TRP A 61 11.35 -17.42 -6.22
CA TRP A 61 11.02 -16.34 -5.30
C TRP A 61 9.65 -15.72 -5.61
N PHE A 62 9.35 -15.44 -6.88
CA PHE A 62 8.03 -14.95 -7.26
C PHE A 62 6.90 -15.93 -6.93
N ALA A 63 7.11 -17.23 -7.14
CA ALA A 63 6.13 -18.26 -6.83
C ALA A 63 5.92 -18.41 -5.31
N SER A 64 7.00 -18.45 -4.52
CA SER A 64 6.91 -18.59 -3.06
C SER A 64 6.32 -17.36 -2.38
N SER A 65 6.63 -16.18 -2.91
CA SER A 65 6.19 -14.90 -2.36
C SER A 65 4.89 -14.39 -2.99
N TRP A 66 4.23 -15.19 -3.84
CA TRP A 66 3.09 -14.75 -4.65
C TRP A 66 2.02 -14.03 -3.83
N TRP A 67 1.50 -14.66 -2.79
CA TRP A 67 0.40 -14.10 -2.00
C TRP A 67 0.77 -12.80 -1.30
N ARG A 68 1.93 -12.76 -0.64
CA ARG A 68 2.39 -11.58 0.09
C ARG A 68 2.82 -10.43 -0.82
N LEU A 69 3.49 -10.70 -1.94
CA LEU A 69 3.79 -9.68 -2.95
C LEU A 69 2.53 -8.99 -3.49
N ASN A 70 1.41 -9.72 -3.56
CA ASN A 70 0.14 -9.19 -4.07
C ASN A 70 -0.72 -8.51 -2.99
N HIS A 71 -0.56 -8.87 -1.70
CA HIS A 71 -1.54 -8.50 -0.66
C HIS A 71 -0.96 -7.94 0.65
N GLU A 72 0.33 -8.13 0.96
CA GLU A 72 0.93 -7.64 2.20
C GLU A 72 1.42 -6.18 2.03
N PRO A 73 0.73 -5.17 2.61
CA PRO A 73 1.13 -3.78 2.44
C PRO A 73 2.43 -3.46 3.21
N LEU A 74 3.04 -2.33 2.88
CA LEU A 74 4.17 -1.80 3.66
C LEU A 74 3.74 -1.56 5.12
N PRO A 75 4.45 -2.15 6.12
CA PRO A 75 4.14 -1.91 7.52
C PRO A 75 4.38 -0.46 7.91
N THR A 76 3.68 0.00 8.95
CA THR A 76 3.77 1.38 9.44
C THR A 76 5.06 1.66 10.21
N GLN A 77 5.71 0.61 10.70
CA GLN A 77 7.02 0.64 11.34
C GLN A 77 8.09 0.19 10.34
N GLN A 78 9.36 0.32 10.74
CA GLN A 78 10.48 -0.20 9.96
C GLN A 78 10.23 -1.67 9.57
N PRO A 79 10.26 -2.03 8.28
CA PRO A 79 10.03 -3.40 7.85
C PRO A 79 11.04 -4.36 8.45
N ARG A 80 10.52 -5.48 8.95
CA ARG A 80 11.32 -6.58 9.51
C ARG A 80 11.95 -7.40 8.39
N HIS A 81 12.90 -8.26 8.76
CA HIS A 81 13.65 -9.07 7.80
C HIS A 81 12.74 -10.01 6.98
N ASP A 82 11.77 -10.65 7.61
CA ASP A 82 10.78 -11.51 6.97
C ASP A 82 10.00 -10.79 5.86
N TRP A 83 9.48 -9.59 6.13
CA TRP A 83 8.82 -8.77 5.11
C TRP A 83 9.79 -8.43 3.97
N ARG A 84 11.02 -8.02 4.30
CA ARG A 84 12.03 -7.66 3.29
C ARG A 84 12.41 -8.85 2.40
N MET A 85 12.44 -10.07 2.93
CA MET A 85 12.72 -11.29 2.15
C MET A 85 11.64 -11.59 1.10
N VAL A 86 10.43 -11.07 1.29
CA VAL A 86 9.31 -11.25 0.37
C VAL A 86 9.23 -10.10 -0.65
N HIS A 87 9.59 -8.88 -0.24
CA HIS A 87 9.33 -7.68 -1.03
C HIS A 87 10.57 -7.08 -1.71
N GLU A 88 11.80 -7.45 -1.30
CA GLU A 88 13.04 -7.01 -1.93
C GLU A 88 13.57 -8.06 -2.92
N LEU A 89 13.80 -7.65 -4.17
CA LEU A 89 14.29 -8.55 -5.24
C LEU A 89 15.64 -9.22 -4.89
N GLY A 90 16.43 -8.57 -4.03
CA GLY A 90 17.68 -9.13 -3.50
C GLY A 90 17.50 -10.44 -2.73
N ALA A 91 16.28 -10.78 -2.30
CA ALA A 91 15.98 -12.03 -1.61
C ALA A 91 15.89 -13.25 -2.55
N ALA A 92 15.71 -13.05 -3.86
CA ALA A 92 15.82 -14.11 -4.87
C ALA A 92 17.28 -14.61 -5.06
N ASN A 93 18.20 -14.20 -4.18
CA ASN A 93 19.63 -14.44 -4.29
C ASN A 93 19.96 -15.92 -4.07
N HIS A 94 20.60 -16.50 -5.08
CA HIS A 94 21.16 -17.86 -5.06
C HIS A 94 22.63 -17.79 -5.52
N GLY A 95 23.38 -16.85 -4.94
CA GLY A 95 24.70 -16.45 -5.40
C GLY A 95 24.69 -15.41 -6.55
N PHE A 96 23.52 -14.87 -6.90
CA PHE A 96 23.36 -13.86 -7.95
C PHE A 96 23.16 -12.48 -7.33
N VAL A 97 23.78 -11.46 -7.94
CA VAL A 97 23.61 -10.07 -7.53
C VAL A 97 22.42 -9.48 -8.30
N TRP A 98 21.33 -9.18 -7.59
CA TRP A 98 20.12 -8.55 -8.15
C TRP A 98 20.12 -7.03 -7.94
N PRO A 99 19.43 -6.25 -8.79
CA PRO A 99 19.26 -4.82 -8.54
C PRO A 99 18.45 -4.57 -7.28
N ARG A 100 18.64 -3.40 -6.66
CA ARG A 100 17.86 -2.97 -5.49
C ARG A 100 16.47 -2.54 -5.95
N VAL A 101 15.55 -3.50 -6.05
CA VAL A 101 14.15 -3.30 -6.45
C VAL A 101 13.23 -3.78 -5.32
N ILE A 102 12.20 -3.00 -5.00
CA ILE A 102 11.18 -3.33 -3.99
C ILE A 102 9.79 -3.23 -4.60
N PHE A 103 8.97 -4.25 -4.37
CA PHE A 103 7.57 -4.29 -4.78
C PHE A 103 6.67 -4.13 -3.56
N ILE A 104 5.79 -3.14 -3.55
CA ILE A 104 4.88 -2.87 -2.44
C ILE A 104 3.44 -2.83 -2.95
N PRO A 105 2.57 -3.78 -2.57
CA PRO A 105 1.16 -3.68 -2.89
C PRO A 105 0.49 -2.60 -2.05
N ASP A 106 -0.51 -1.94 -2.63
CA ASP A 106 -1.38 -1.01 -1.92
C ASP A 106 -2.87 -1.40 -1.98
N GLY A 107 -3.16 -2.61 -2.46
CA GLY A 107 -4.51 -3.15 -2.62
C GLY A 107 -5.12 -2.93 -4.02
N GLU A 108 -4.65 -1.96 -4.80
CA GLU A 108 -5.08 -1.76 -6.20
C GLU A 108 -3.89 -1.83 -7.19
N ALA A 109 -2.70 -1.47 -6.73
CA ALA A 109 -1.48 -1.41 -7.53
C ALA A 109 -0.26 -1.92 -6.77
N ILE A 110 0.80 -2.25 -7.51
CA ILE A 110 2.15 -2.47 -7.01
C ILE A 110 2.98 -1.21 -7.23
N HIS A 111 3.56 -0.69 -6.16
CA HIS A 111 4.54 0.38 -6.18
C HIS A 111 5.93 -0.23 -6.33
N VAL A 112 6.61 0.11 -7.42
CA VAL A 112 7.98 -0.31 -7.69
C VAL A 112 8.94 0.80 -7.33
N TRP A 113 9.83 0.49 -6.40
CA TRP A 113 10.96 1.32 -6.02
C TRP A 113 12.24 0.70 -6.57
N ALA A 114 13.17 1.53 -7.03
CA ALA A 114 14.48 1.05 -7.43
C ALA A 114 15.57 2.06 -7.05
N GLY A 115 16.70 1.54 -6.56
CA GLY A 115 17.88 2.33 -6.23
C GLY A 115 19.13 1.79 -6.91
N THR A 116 20.14 2.65 -7.08
CA THR A 116 21.46 2.23 -7.54
C THR A 116 22.12 1.29 -6.53
N SER A 117 22.89 0.31 -7.02
CA SER A 117 23.68 -0.59 -6.18
C SER A 117 25.10 -0.68 -6.73
N MET A 118 26.03 0.03 -6.09
CA MET A 118 27.42 0.16 -6.52
C MET A 118 28.36 -0.29 -5.41
N MET A 119 28.47 -1.61 -5.20
CA MET A 119 29.40 -2.18 -4.24
C MET A 119 30.71 -2.55 -4.94
N PRO A 120 31.89 -2.09 -4.47
CA PRO A 120 33.17 -2.33 -5.14
C PRO A 120 33.52 -3.81 -5.33
N GLU A 121 33.03 -4.69 -4.45
CA GLU A 121 33.38 -6.11 -4.43
C GLU A 121 32.39 -7.01 -5.19
N GLN A 122 31.32 -6.44 -5.77
CA GLN A 122 30.35 -7.21 -6.55
C GLN A 122 30.78 -7.34 -8.01
N SER A 123 30.37 -8.42 -8.69
CA SER A 123 30.69 -8.63 -10.11
C SER A 123 29.95 -7.67 -11.06
N VAL A 124 28.88 -7.04 -10.58
CA VAL A 124 27.98 -6.18 -11.36
C VAL A 124 27.58 -4.98 -10.51
N GLN A 125 27.55 -3.79 -11.11
CA GLN A 125 27.05 -2.56 -10.47
C GLN A 125 25.79 -2.08 -11.17
N TYR A 126 24.68 -1.95 -10.44
CA TYR A 126 23.42 -1.47 -10.99
C TYR A 126 23.34 0.04 -10.94
N LEU A 127 23.09 0.62 -12.12
CA LEU A 127 23.19 2.06 -12.37
C LEU A 127 21.84 2.77 -12.34
N GLN A 128 20.74 2.04 -12.41
CA GLN A 128 19.42 2.62 -12.52
C GLN A 128 18.75 2.77 -11.14
N ALA A 129 18.21 3.96 -10.90
CA ALA A 129 17.25 4.23 -9.83
C ALA A 129 15.95 4.80 -10.43
N LEU A 130 14.87 4.75 -9.66
CA LEU A 130 13.63 5.46 -9.95
C LEU A 130 13.57 6.72 -9.08
N GLU A 131 13.47 7.90 -9.70
CA GLU A 131 13.33 9.17 -8.96
C GLU A 131 12.03 9.23 -8.16
N VAL A 132 10.96 8.62 -8.70
CA VAL A 132 9.67 8.44 -8.06
C VAL A 132 9.19 7.01 -8.29
N PRO A 133 8.50 6.39 -7.32
CA PRO A 133 7.99 5.03 -7.49
C PRO A 133 7.06 4.94 -8.70
N ARG A 134 7.15 3.83 -9.42
CA ARG A 134 6.27 3.53 -10.54
C ARG A 134 5.11 2.66 -10.07
N MET A 135 3.90 2.99 -10.49
CA MET A 135 2.69 2.24 -10.14
C MET A 135 2.27 1.33 -11.29
N ILE A 136 2.23 0.03 -11.04
CA ILE A 136 1.73 -1.00 -11.97
C ILE A 136 0.40 -1.49 -11.41
N THR A 137 -0.61 -1.72 -12.25
CA THR A 137 -1.88 -2.30 -11.78
C THR A 137 -1.61 -3.69 -11.20
N LEU A 138 -2.33 -4.11 -10.15
CA LEU A 138 -2.14 -5.43 -9.55
C LEU A 138 -2.23 -6.55 -10.61
N THR A 139 -3.25 -6.50 -11.48
CA THR A 139 -3.42 -7.46 -12.58
C THR A 139 -2.26 -7.44 -13.58
N GLY A 140 -1.76 -6.26 -13.94
CA GLY A 140 -0.60 -6.13 -14.84
C GLY A 140 0.68 -6.71 -14.24
N PHE A 141 0.88 -6.56 -12.92
CA PHE A 141 1.99 -7.20 -12.20
C PHE A 141 1.84 -8.73 -12.22
N GLN A 142 0.67 -9.25 -11.83
CA GLN A 142 0.37 -10.69 -11.83
C GLN A 142 0.64 -11.32 -13.19
N GLN A 143 0.11 -10.73 -14.28
CA GLN A 143 0.30 -11.22 -15.64
C GLN A 143 1.77 -11.22 -16.07
N SER A 144 2.55 -10.19 -15.70
CA SER A 144 3.98 -10.14 -16.03
C SER A 144 4.76 -11.22 -15.29
N VAL A 145 4.49 -11.42 -14.00
CA VAL A 145 5.16 -12.42 -13.17
C VAL A 145 4.80 -13.84 -13.62
N GLU A 146 3.51 -14.10 -13.84
CA GLU A 146 3.01 -15.38 -14.35
C GLU A 146 3.64 -15.74 -15.69
N ARG A 147 3.68 -14.80 -16.64
CA ARG A 147 4.34 -15.00 -17.95
C ARG A 147 5.81 -15.37 -17.78
N PHE A 148 6.50 -14.70 -16.87
CA PHE A 148 7.90 -14.99 -16.58
C PHE A 148 8.08 -16.40 -16.00
N ILE A 149 7.27 -16.78 -15.00
CA ILE A 149 7.29 -18.13 -14.40
C ILE A 149 7.04 -19.20 -15.46
N TYR A 150 6.00 -19.04 -16.30
CA TYR A 150 5.73 -19.99 -17.37
C TYR A 150 6.86 -20.09 -18.40
N SER A 151 7.56 -19.00 -18.70
CA SER A 151 8.73 -19.04 -19.58
C SER A 151 9.86 -19.90 -18.99
N VAL A 152 10.07 -19.85 -17.67
CA VAL A 152 11.06 -20.66 -16.96
C VAL A 152 10.63 -22.12 -16.90
N LEU A 153 9.36 -22.40 -16.59
CA LEU A 153 8.80 -23.76 -16.60
C LEU A 153 8.93 -24.43 -17.97
N ALA A 154 8.57 -23.72 -19.04
CA ALA A 154 8.72 -24.22 -20.41
C ALA A 154 10.19 -24.50 -20.75
N ARG A 155 11.12 -23.68 -20.25
CA ARG A 155 12.56 -23.90 -20.42
C ARG A 155 13.03 -25.16 -19.69
N LEU A 156 12.57 -25.39 -18.46
CA LEU A 156 12.91 -26.58 -17.69
C LEU A 156 12.37 -27.85 -18.33
N ASP A 157 11.13 -27.84 -18.79
CA ASP A 157 10.52 -28.96 -19.51
C ASP A 157 11.33 -29.32 -20.77
N ALA A 158 11.69 -28.31 -21.59
CA ALA A 158 12.55 -28.50 -22.76
C ALA A 158 13.96 -29.02 -22.43
N LYS A 159 14.38 -28.98 -21.16
CA LYS A 159 15.64 -29.53 -20.65
C LYS A 159 15.47 -30.85 -19.91
N GLY A 160 14.27 -31.43 -19.91
CA GLY A 160 13.95 -32.68 -19.22
C GLY A 160 13.83 -32.55 -17.71
N LEU A 161 13.57 -31.34 -17.21
CA LEU A 161 13.48 -30.99 -15.77
C LEU A 161 12.06 -30.56 -15.37
N ALA A 162 11.03 -31.15 -16.00
CA ALA A 162 9.63 -30.77 -15.78
C ALA A 162 9.17 -30.91 -14.31
N GLY A 163 9.70 -31.89 -13.57
CA GLY A 163 9.37 -32.14 -12.15
C GLY A 163 10.13 -31.28 -11.15
N SER A 164 10.53 -30.06 -11.51
CA SER A 164 11.25 -29.14 -10.61
C SER A 164 10.42 -28.69 -9.41
N ASN A 165 11.06 -28.20 -8.35
CA ASN A 165 10.35 -27.59 -7.21
C ASN A 165 9.49 -26.40 -7.64
N LEU A 166 9.92 -25.63 -8.65
CA LEU A 166 9.13 -24.54 -9.22
C LEU A 166 7.81 -25.03 -9.80
N ALA A 167 7.83 -26.16 -10.51
CA ALA A 167 6.61 -26.73 -11.10
C ALA A 167 5.61 -27.16 -10.03
N HIS A 168 6.09 -27.80 -8.96
CA HIS A 168 5.24 -28.21 -7.83
C HIS A 168 4.67 -26.99 -7.10
N LEU A 169 5.51 -26.00 -6.78
CA LEU A 169 5.08 -24.80 -6.07
C LEU A 169 4.08 -23.98 -6.90
N TRP A 170 4.35 -23.81 -8.19
CA TRP A 170 3.43 -23.08 -9.07
C TRP A 170 2.11 -23.81 -9.25
N ALA A 171 2.10 -25.15 -9.28
CA ALA A 171 0.87 -25.93 -9.31
C ALA A 171 0.02 -25.68 -8.05
N LEU A 172 0.62 -25.63 -6.85
CA LEU A 172 -0.09 -25.30 -5.61
C LEU A 172 -0.72 -23.90 -5.66
N VAL A 173 0.04 -22.91 -6.14
CA VAL A 173 -0.50 -21.54 -6.32
C VAL A 173 -1.68 -21.53 -7.31
N GLN A 174 -1.61 -22.29 -8.40
CA GLN A 174 -2.70 -22.39 -9.37
C GLN A 174 -3.92 -23.14 -8.81
N GLU A 175 -3.72 -24.16 -7.98
CA GLU A 175 -4.79 -24.86 -7.26
C GLU A 175 -5.51 -23.91 -6.30
N ASP A 176 -4.76 -23.13 -5.51
CA ASP A 176 -5.34 -22.10 -4.64
C ASP A 176 -6.10 -21.04 -5.44
N LEU A 177 -5.54 -20.56 -6.55
CA LEU A 177 -6.18 -19.55 -7.42
C LEU A 177 -7.47 -20.06 -8.08
N ALA A 178 -7.62 -21.37 -8.24
CA ALA A 178 -8.82 -21.99 -8.79
C ALA A 178 -9.95 -22.14 -7.77
N ASP A 179 -9.66 -22.04 -6.46
CA ASP A 179 -10.65 -22.15 -5.37
C ASP A 179 -10.85 -20.79 -4.67
N PRO A 180 -12.03 -20.14 -4.82
CA PRO A 180 -12.32 -18.87 -4.16
C PRO A 180 -12.14 -18.85 -2.64
N GLU A 181 -12.40 -19.98 -1.95
CA GLU A 181 -12.18 -20.05 -0.49
C GLU A 181 -10.69 -20.11 -0.16
N ALA A 182 -9.90 -20.85 -0.94
CA ALA A 182 -8.44 -20.85 -0.82
C ALA A 182 -7.87 -19.45 -1.09
N VAL A 183 -8.28 -18.77 -2.17
CA VAL A 183 -7.89 -17.37 -2.44
C VAL A 183 -8.16 -16.48 -1.24
N ARG A 184 -9.37 -16.56 -0.67
CA ARG A 184 -9.78 -15.76 0.48
C ARG A 184 -8.90 -16.04 1.70
N ARG A 185 -8.59 -17.31 2.00
CA ARG A 185 -7.69 -17.70 3.09
C ARG A 185 -6.25 -17.20 2.86
N ARG A 186 -5.68 -17.48 1.69
CA ARG A 186 -4.29 -17.12 1.34
C ARG A 186 -4.07 -15.60 1.33
N LYS A 187 -5.05 -14.83 0.83
CA LYS A 187 -5.05 -13.36 0.89
C LYS A 187 -4.95 -12.88 2.35
N LEU A 188 -5.76 -13.44 3.24
CA LEU A 188 -5.80 -13.04 4.64
C LEU A 188 -4.54 -13.44 5.41
N GLU A 189 -3.96 -14.60 5.13
CA GLU A 189 -2.65 -15.00 5.66
C GLU A 189 -1.57 -13.98 5.26
N ALA A 190 -1.52 -13.61 3.98
CA ALA A 190 -0.60 -12.61 3.47
C ALA A 190 -0.79 -11.23 4.11
N GLU A 191 -2.04 -10.78 4.26
CA GLU A 191 -2.37 -9.52 4.95
C GLU A 191 -1.98 -9.53 6.43
N LEU A 192 -1.94 -10.70 7.06
CA LEU A 192 -1.44 -10.90 8.42
C LEU A 192 0.09 -11.10 8.49
N GLY A 193 0.77 -11.15 7.34
CA GLY A 193 2.22 -11.28 7.21
C GLY A 193 2.74 -12.72 7.27
N PHE A 194 1.89 -13.72 7.02
CA PHE A 194 2.25 -15.13 6.97
C PHE A 194 2.40 -15.62 5.54
N ASP A 195 3.32 -16.56 5.35
CA ASP A 195 3.38 -17.36 4.14
C ASP A 195 2.20 -18.36 4.10
N PRO A 196 1.84 -18.88 2.91
CA PRO A 196 0.73 -19.84 2.78
C PRO A 196 0.83 -20.99 3.76
N GLU A 197 -0.26 -21.29 4.48
CA GLU A 197 -0.36 -22.38 5.47
C GLU A 197 0.49 -22.21 6.73
N GLU A 198 1.19 -21.10 6.90
CA GLU A 198 2.00 -20.83 8.09
C GLU A 198 1.26 -20.00 9.15
N CYS A 199 0.10 -19.42 8.81
CA CYS A 199 -0.73 -18.72 9.78
C CYS A 199 -1.35 -19.70 10.78
N PRO A 200 -1.26 -19.45 12.10
CA PRO A 200 -1.93 -20.30 13.08
C PRO A 200 -3.42 -20.43 12.78
N GLU A 201 -3.91 -21.65 12.62
CA GLU A 201 -5.30 -21.94 12.18
C GLU A 201 -6.35 -21.22 13.05
N GLN A 202 -6.13 -21.15 14.36
CA GLN A 202 -7.00 -20.42 15.29
C GLN A 202 -7.06 -18.91 15.00
N ALA A 203 -5.95 -18.30 14.60
CA ALA A 203 -5.90 -16.88 14.26
C ALA A 203 -6.57 -16.62 12.90
N LEU A 204 -6.32 -17.47 11.92
CA LEU A 204 -6.94 -17.38 10.60
C LEU A 204 -8.46 -17.56 10.67
N ASP A 205 -8.94 -18.59 11.37
CA ASP A 205 -10.37 -18.84 11.54
C ASP A 205 -11.04 -17.72 12.34
N ALA A 206 -10.37 -17.19 13.37
CA ALA A 206 -10.85 -16.01 14.09
C ALA A 206 -10.98 -14.79 13.17
N ALA A 207 -10.04 -14.57 12.24
CA ALA A 207 -10.10 -13.49 11.27
C ALA A 207 -11.25 -13.67 10.27
N LEU A 208 -11.39 -14.87 9.70
CA LEU A 208 -12.45 -15.21 8.74
C LEU A 208 -13.86 -15.10 9.35
N GLN A 209 -14.02 -15.45 10.63
CA GLN A 209 -15.28 -15.24 11.34
C GLN A 209 -15.64 -13.74 11.43
N ARG A 210 -14.64 -12.87 11.63
CA ARG A 210 -14.85 -11.41 11.69
C ARG A 210 -15.20 -10.81 10.35
N GLU A 211 -14.78 -11.39 9.23
CA GLU A 211 -15.07 -10.87 7.90
C GLU A 211 -16.56 -10.69 7.64
N SER A 212 -17.39 -11.66 8.06
CA SER A 212 -18.86 -11.56 7.96
C SER A 212 -19.45 -10.36 8.74
N GLN A 213 -18.75 -9.89 9.77
CA GLN A 213 -19.16 -8.77 10.61
C GLN A 213 -18.66 -7.41 10.09
N VAL A 214 -17.46 -7.37 9.51
CA VAL A 214 -16.79 -6.11 9.14
C VAL A 214 -16.80 -5.83 7.63
N GLY A 215 -16.86 -6.87 6.82
CA GLY A 215 -16.71 -6.86 5.36
C GLY A 215 -15.26 -7.03 4.90
N ASP A 216 -15.05 -7.70 3.76
CA ASP A 216 -13.71 -7.98 3.17
C ASP A 216 -12.84 -6.71 3.06
N ALA A 217 -13.38 -5.65 2.46
CA ALA A 217 -12.64 -4.40 2.27
C ALA A 217 -12.19 -3.72 3.58
N ALA A 218 -12.95 -3.90 4.67
CA ALA A 218 -12.56 -3.41 5.99
C ALA A 218 -11.52 -4.34 6.63
N LEU A 219 -11.68 -5.65 6.47
CA LEU A 219 -10.73 -6.63 6.99
C LEU A 219 -9.34 -6.46 6.34
N SER A 220 -9.28 -6.22 5.03
CA SER A 220 -8.03 -5.92 4.30
C SER A 220 -7.28 -4.69 4.80
N GLU A 221 -7.92 -3.82 5.59
CA GLU A 221 -7.27 -2.69 6.24
C GLU A 221 -6.96 -2.97 7.72
N LEU A 222 -7.84 -3.73 8.39
CA LEU A 222 -7.69 -4.08 9.80
C LEU A 222 -6.58 -5.11 10.03
N ALA A 223 -6.58 -6.21 9.28
CA ALA A 223 -5.64 -7.32 9.42
C ALA A 223 -4.17 -6.86 9.38
N PRO A 224 -3.70 -6.15 8.33
CA PRO A 224 -2.31 -5.70 8.27
C PRO A 224 -1.97 -4.64 9.31
N ALA A 225 -2.92 -3.78 9.68
CA ALA A 225 -2.68 -2.77 10.72
C ALA A 225 -2.54 -3.40 12.13
N ILE A 226 -3.30 -4.47 12.40
CA ILE A 226 -3.20 -5.25 13.63
C ILE A 226 -1.88 -6.03 13.65
N ALA A 227 -1.52 -6.71 12.56
CA ALA A 227 -0.27 -7.47 12.45
C ALA A 227 0.97 -6.57 12.61
N ALA A 228 0.94 -5.35 12.06
CA ALA A 228 2.04 -4.39 12.17
C ALA A 228 2.25 -3.81 13.59
N SER A 229 1.38 -4.10 14.55
CA SER A 229 1.42 -3.49 15.89
C SER A 229 2.45 -4.08 16.86
N GLY A 230 3.23 -5.08 16.41
CA GLY A 230 4.36 -5.63 17.16
C GLY A 230 3.96 -6.75 18.12
N GLY A 231 3.91 -7.98 17.61
CA GLY A 231 3.52 -9.19 18.34
C GLY A 231 2.70 -10.11 17.44
N PRO A 232 2.23 -11.27 17.94
CA PRO A 232 1.20 -12.04 17.25
C PRO A 232 -0.04 -11.16 17.01
N PRO A 233 -0.72 -11.26 15.85
CA PRO A 233 -1.88 -10.43 15.55
C PRO A 233 -3.00 -10.68 16.56
N ASP A 234 -3.38 -9.64 17.31
CA ASP A 234 -4.50 -9.71 18.27
C ASP A 234 -5.82 -9.28 17.63
N LEU A 235 -6.50 -10.25 17.02
CA LEU A 235 -7.80 -10.05 16.37
C LEU A 235 -8.94 -9.81 17.37
N ALA A 236 -8.72 -10.02 18.68
CA ALA A 236 -9.69 -9.64 19.69
C ALA A 236 -9.97 -8.13 19.66
N LEU A 237 -9.02 -7.33 19.17
CA LEU A 237 -9.19 -5.89 18.95
C LEU A 237 -10.43 -5.57 18.11
N ILE A 238 -10.76 -6.37 17.09
CA ILE A 238 -11.96 -6.14 16.25
C ILE A 238 -13.23 -6.23 17.12
N GLY A 239 -13.30 -7.23 18.01
CA GLY A 239 -14.39 -7.37 18.96
C GLY A 239 -14.45 -6.25 20.02
N GLN A 240 -13.29 -5.76 20.46
CA GLN A 240 -13.18 -4.63 21.38
C GLN A 240 -13.69 -3.34 20.73
N LEU A 241 -13.32 -3.07 19.46
CA LEU A 241 -13.80 -1.93 18.69
C LEU A 241 -15.31 -2.00 18.45
N ALA A 242 -15.84 -3.19 18.15
CA ALA A 242 -17.27 -3.41 17.99
C ALA A 242 -18.04 -3.00 19.26
N SER A 243 -17.50 -3.35 20.43
CA SER A 243 -18.11 -3.10 21.74
C SER A 243 -17.79 -1.72 22.33
N ALA A 244 -16.82 -1.00 21.76
CA ALA A 244 -16.37 0.29 22.29
C ALA A 244 -17.47 1.35 22.20
N ASP A 245 -17.47 2.28 23.15
CA ASP A 245 -18.23 3.52 23.03
C ASP A 245 -17.76 4.32 21.82
N GLY A 246 -18.67 5.10 21.24
CA GLY A 246 -18.39 5.90 20.05
C GLY A 246 -19.34 7.07 19.91
N ILE A 247 -19.04 7.94 18.96
CA ILE A 247 -19.90 9.05 18.58
C ILE A 247 -20.86 8.51 17.53
N VAL A 248 -22.18 8.61 17.75
CA VAL A 248 -23.16 8.13 16.77
C VAL A 248 -23.59 9.28 15.87
N GLY A 249 -23.43 9.10 14.56
CA GLY A 249 -23.86 10.04 13.53
C GLY A 249 -24.77 9.40 12.48
N SER A 250 -25.49 10.24 11.75
CA SER A 250 -26.32 9.85 10.61
C SER A 250 -25.94 10.73 9.42
N PRO A 251 -24.91 10.37 8.63
CA PRO A 251 -24.41 11.23 7.57
C PRO A 251 -25.52 11.77 6.67
N ASP A 252 -25.58 13.10 6.51
CA ASP A 252 -26.62 13.80 5.75
C ASP A 252 -26.27 13.94 4.25
N VAL A 253 -25.08 13.47 3.87
CA VAL A 253 -24.59 13.54 2.49
C VAL A 253 -24.86 12.21 1.80
N SER A 254 -25.68 12.21 0.75
CA SER A 254 -25.99 10.95 0.04
C SER A 254 -24.76 10.38 -0.69
N LEU A 255 -24.69 9.05 -0.77
CA LEU A 255 -23.75 8.31 -1.61
C LEU A 255 -24.05 8.65 -3.09
N GLY A 256 -23.06 9.12 -3.85
CA GLY A 256 -23.26 9.57 -5.25
C GLY A 256 -23.74 11.02 -5.40
N SER A 257 -23.64 11.80 -4.32
CA SER A 257 -24.12 13.17 -4.31
C SER A 257 -23.05 14.20 -4.72
N ILE A 258 -21.87 13.70 -5.09
CA ILE A 258 -20.76 14.38 -5.74
C ILE A 258 -20.36 13.59 -6.98
N ASP A 259 -19.79 14.27 -7.97
CA ASP A 259 -19.17 13.59 -9.11
C ASP A 259 -17.83 13.01 -8.68
N HIS A 260 -17.57 11.76 -9.04
CA HIS A 260 -16.38 11.02 -8.61
C HIS A 260 -15.40 10.86 -9.77
N LEU A 261 -14.11 10.90 -9.46
CA LEU A 261 -13.08 10.60 -10.46
C LEU A 261 -12.76 9.10 -10.46
N ASP A 262 -13.06 8.42 -11.57
CA ASP A 262 -12.87 6.96 -11.70
C ASP A 262 -11.42 6.53 -11.98
N HIS A 263 -10.55 7.48 -12.32
CA HIS A 263 -9.19 7.21 -12.79
C HIS A 263 -8.14 8.08 -12.07
N GLY A 264 -6.87 7.69 -12.20
CA GLY A 264 -5.75 8.39 -11.56
C GLY A 264 -5.36 7.80 -10.21
N ALA A 265 -4.34 8.41 -9.61
CA ALA A 265 -3.79 8.04 -8.31
C ALA A 265 -4.80 8.31 -7.18
N PRO A 266 -4.69 7.62 -6.02
CA PRO A 266 -5.66 7.77 -4.94
C PRO A 266 -5.79 9.21 -4.43
N TRP A 267 -4.69 9.99 -4.40
CA TRP A 267 -4.73 11.39 -3.97
C TRP A 267 -5.37 12.32 -4.99
N GLU A 268 -5.24 12.05 -6.29
CA GLU A 268 -5.89 12.85 -7.34
C GLU A 268 -7.41 12.73 -7.26
N ARG A 269 -7.90 11.50 -7.11
CA ARG A 269 -9.33 11.21 -6.90
C ARG A 269 -9.85 11.86 -5.62
N ALA A 270 -9.09 11.72 -4.53
CA ALA A 270 -9.46 12.28 -3.24
C ALA A 270 -9.56 13.82 -3.26
N VAL A 271 -8.62 14.49 -3.93
CA VAL A 271 -8.62 15.95 -4.10
C VAL A 271 -9.83 16.39 -4.94
N HIS A 272 -10.11 15.67 -6.03
CA HIS A 272 -11.30 15.91 -6.83
C HIS A 272 -12.58 15.82 -5.98
N ASP A 273 -12.76 14.73 -5.25
CA ASP A 273 -13.96 14.45 -4.47
C ASP A 273 -14.11 15.43 -3.29
N ALA A 274 -13.00 15.81 -2.65
CA ALA A 274 -13.00 16.85 -1.61
C ALA A 274 -13.45 18.21 -2.17
N ARG A 275 -12.96 18.60 -3.35
CA ARG A 275 -13.37 19.85 -4.03
C ARG A 275 -14.83 19.80 -4.45
N ALA A 276 -15.30 18.67 -4.98
CA ALA A 276 -16.70 18.47 -5.34
C ALA A 276 -17.63 18.63 -4.12
N LEU A 277 -17.28 18.05 -2.98
CA LEU A 277 -18.03 18.23 -1.74
C LEU A 277 -18.00 19.68 -1.26
N ARG A 278 -16.84 20.35 -1.29
CA ARG A 278 -16.69 21.75 -0.90
C ARG A 278 -17.56 22.69 -1.73
N ASN A 279 -17.61 22.48 -3.04
CA ASN A 279 -18.49 23.21 -3.95
C ASN A 279 -19.96 23.01 -3.57
N LYS A 280 -20.35 21.77 -3.28
CA LYS A 280 -21.72 21.42 -2.90
C LYS A 280 -22.17 22.09 -1.59
N ILE A 281 -21.31 22.13 -0.58
CA ILE A 281 -21.63 22.76 0.71
C ILE A 281 -21.47 24.29 0.69
N GLY A 282 -21.08 24.87 -0.45
CA GLY A 282 -20.89 26.31 -0.62
C GLY A 282 -19.66 26.90 0.06
N ASN A 283 -18.78 26.07 0.63
CA ASN A 283 -17.52 26.51 1.24
C ASN A 283 -16.34 26.12 0.35
N VAL A 284 -16.14 26.85 -0.74
CA VAL A 284 -15.10 26.52 -1.73
C VAL A 284 -13.70 26.83 -1.19
N ARG A 285 -13.52 27.97 -0.53
CA ARG A 285 -12.17 28.49 -0.18
C ARG A 285 -11.89 28.64 1.32
N GLY A 286 -12.90 28.76 2.17
CA GLY A 286 -12.70 29.02 3.59
C GLY A 286 -12.32 27.79 4.41
N PRO A 287 -11.79 27.97 5.62
CA PRO A 287 -11.65 26.86 6.57
C PRO A 287 -13.01 26.21 6.84
N VAL A 288 -13.03 24.90 7.09
CA VAL A 288 -14.28 24.17 7.42
C VAL A 288 -14.48 24.16 8.93
N PRO A 289 -15.50 24.81 9.50
CA PRO A 289 -15.71 24.74 10.96
C PRO A 289 -15.98 23.30 11.42
N ASP A 290 -15.60 22.96 12.65
CA ASP A 290 -15.93 21.65 13.27
C ASP A 290 -17.41 21.32 13.16
N ARG A 291 -18.27 22.31 13.43
CA ARG A 291 -19.71 22.16 13.31
C ARG A 291 -20.14 21.70 11.92
N SER A 292 -19.55 22.24 10.86
CA SER A 292 -19.89 21.83 9.49
C SER A 292 -19.48 20.37 9.22
N LEU A 293 -18.33 19.93 9.71
CA LEU A 293 -17.93 18.51 9.60
C LEU A 293 -18.88 17.60 10.41
N HIS A 294 -19.24 17.99 11.63
CA HIS A 294 -20.19 17.25 12.45
C HIS A 294 -21.58 17.16 11.82
N ASP A 295 -22.07 18.26 11.23
CA ASP A 295 -23.34 18.31 10.52
C ASP A 295 -23.32 17.35 9.31
N LEU A 296 -22.23 17.32 8.52
CA LEU A 296 -22.09 16.40 7.38
C LEU A 296 -22.10 14.92 7.79
N LEU A 297 -21.52 14.61 8.95
CA LEU A 297 -21.55 13.26 9.53
C LEU A 297 -22.83 12.99 10.36
N GLY A 298 -23.73 13.98 10.45
CA GLY A 298 -24.96 13.95 11.24
C GLY A 298 -24.74 13.60 12.71
N MET A 299 -23.66 14.10 13.31
CA MET A 299 -23.32 13.88 14.73
C MET A 299 -23.43 15.17 15.55
N SER A 300 -23.68 15.02 16.86
CA SER A 300 -23.71 16.15 17.80
C SER A 300 -22.29 16.64 18.12
N SER A 301 -22.08 17.96 18.05
CA SER A 301 -20.81 18.59 18.46
C SER A 301 -20.51 18.39 19.94
N GLU A 302 -21.54 18.35 20.79
CA GLU A 302 -21.41 18.06 22.22
C GLU A 302 -20.98 16.61 22.45
N ALA A 303 -21.51 15.66 21.67
CA ALA A 303 -21.10 14.25 21.73
C ALA A 303 -19.64 14.09 21.29
N ALA A 304 -19.24 14.76 20.21
CA ALA A 304 -17.85 14.76 19.74
C ALA A 304 -16.88 15.38 20.76
N ALA A 305 -17.27 16.47 21.41
CA ALA A 305 -16.47 17.13 22.46
C ALA A 305 -16.32 16.27 23.72
N LYS A 306 -17.38 15.54 24.12
CA LYS A 306 -17.38 14.67 25.31
C LYS A 306 -16.68 13.34 25.07
N TYR A 307 -16.54 12.91 23.82
CA TYR A 307 -15.93 11.63 23.50
C TYR A 307 -14.46 11.58 23.96
N SER A 308 -14.18 10.54 24.75
CA SER A 308 -12.85 10.22 25.26
C SER A 308 -12.39 8.90 24.67
N VAL A 309 -11.21 8.91 24.05
CA VAL A 309 -10.62 7.71 23.46
C VAL A 309 -10.36 6.67 24.58
N PRO A 310 -10.72 5.40 24.38
CA PRO A 310 -10.41 4.33 25.33
C PRO A 310 -8.92 4.28 25.73
N VAL A 311 -8.65 3.78 26.93
CA VAL A 311 -7.28 3.65 27.45
C VAL A 311 -6.50 2.64 26.62
N GLY A 312 -5.37 3.09 26.05
CA GLY A 312 -4.53 2.31 25.14
C GLY A 312 -4.16 3.11 23.89
N ARG A 313 -3.29 2.54 23.06
CA ARG A 313 -3.02 3.03 21.69
C ARG A 313 -3.60 1.99 20.74
N SER A 314 -4.66 2.36 20.01
CA SER A 314 -5.19 1.53 18.92
C SER A 314 -4.45 1.85 17.62
N PRO A 315 -4.01 0.84 16.84
CA PRO A 315 -3.47 1.04 15.49
C PRO A 315 -4.55 1.45 14.47
N VAL A 316 -5.83 1.32 14.82
CA VAL A 316 -6.95 1.53 13.89
C VAL A 316 -8.07 2.35 14.53
N ALA A 317 -8.76 3.14 13.70
CA ALA A 317 -10.05 3.75 14.03
C ALA A 317 -11.11 3.20 13.08
N VAL A 318 -12.35 3.12 13.54
CA VAL A 318 -13.45 2.54 12.75
C VAL A 318 -14.70 3.41 12.80
N ALA A 319 -15.51 3.34 11.75
CA ALA A 319 -16.91 3.73 11.78
C ALA A 319 -17.76 2.49 11.48
N ILE A 320 -18.64 2.16 12.42
CA ILE A 320 -19.36 0.89 12.43
C ILE A 320 -20.83 1.16 12.07
N PRO A 321 -21.39 0.51 11.03
CA PRO A 321 -22.80 0.54 10.76
C PRO A 321 -23.63 0.07 11.96
N THR A 322 -24.67 0.82 12.25
CA THR A 322 -25.68 0.51 13.25
C THR A 322 -27.05 0.54 12.58
N ASN A 323 -28.11 0.24 13.34
CA ASN A 323 -29.48 0.28 12.81
C ASN A 323 -29.79 1.67 12.22
N ASP A 324 -30.74 1.71 11.27
CA ASP A 324 -31.27 2.94 10.67
C ASP A 324 -30.23 3.77 9.88
N HIS A 325 -29.29 3.12 9.19
CA HIS A 325 -28.24 3.76 8.37
C HIS A 325 -27.31 4.70 9.15
N ARG A 326 -27.23 4.55 10.48
CA ARG A 326 -26.35 5.33 11.33
C ARG A 326 -24.97 4.70 11.46
N LEU A 327 -23.96 5.53 11.70
CA LEU A 327 -22.60 5.10 11.96
C LEU A 327 -22.18 5.42 13.40
N LYS A 328 -21.59 4.44 14.08
CA LYS A 328 -20.86 4.64 15.33
C LYS A 328 -19.37 4.84 15.02
N PHE A 329 -18.90 6.06 15.16
CA PHE A 329 -17.50 6.44 14.98
C PHE A 329 -16.71 6.16 16.27
N VAL A 330 -15.59 5.45 16.13
CA VAL A 330 -14.64 5.16 17.22
C VAL A 330 -13.26 5.72 16.83
N PRO A 331 -13.05 7.05 16.93
CA PRO A 331 -11.74 7.67 16.70
C PRO A 331 -10.70 7.21 17.73
N ARG A 332 -9.44 7.13 17.31
CA ARG A 332 -8.28 6.78 18.13
C ARG A 332 -7.39 7.96 18.49
N LYS A 333 -7.47 9.08 17.75
CA LYS A 333 -6.64 10.26 18.03
C LYS A 333 -7.16 10.99 19.27
N ARG A 334 -6.26 11.47 20.14
CA ARG A 334 -6.64 12.13 21.42
C ARG A 334 -6.74 13.64 21.31
N ASN A 335 -5.85 14.25 20.54
CA ASN A 335 -5.84 15.70 20.35
C ASN A 335 -6.99 16.13 19.41
N PRO A 336 -7.56 17.35 19.58
CA PRO A 336 -8.69 17.82 18.78
C PRO A 336 -8.45 17.78 17.27
N GLY A 337 -7.35 18.37 16.79
CA GLY A 337 -7.03 18.40 15.36
C GLY A 337 -6.88 17.01 14.72
N GLY A 338 -6.31 16.05 15.45
CA GLY A 338 -6.21 14.66 15.02
C GLY A 338 -7.56 13.94 14.98
N LYS A 339 -8.46 14.20 15.93
CA LYS A 339 -9.84 13.68 15.89
C LYS A 339 -10.61 14.24 14.70
N ARG A 340 -10.54 15.55 14.51
CA ARG A 340 -11.12 16.28 13.36
C ARG A 340 -10.63 15.73 12.03
N PHE A 341 -9.32 15.55 11.87
CA PHE A 341 -8.74 14.94 10.67
C PHE A 341 -9.22 13.50 10.46
N GLU A 342 -9.30 12.69 11.52
CA GLU A 342 -9.78 11.30 11.44
C GLU A 342 -11.27 11.21 11.09
N LEU A 343 -12.11 12.12 11.58
CA LEU A 343 -13.51 12.25 11.18
C LEU A 343 -13.65 12.67 9.71
N ALA A 344 -12.82 13.60 9.23
CA ALA A 344 -12.79 13.99 7.82
C ALA A 344 -12.34 12.81 6.90
N ARG A 345 -11.46 11.93 7.39
CA ARG A 345 -11.11 10.69 6.67
C ARG A 345 -12.31 9.75 6.53
N PHE A 346 -13.11 9.58 7.58
CA PHE A 346 -14.34 8.78 7.49
C PHE A 346 -15.37 9.40 6.56
N LEU A 347 -15.49 10.73 6.54
CA LEU A 347 -16.35 11.42 5.58
C LEU A 347 -15.95 11.08 4.13
N GLY A 348 -14.66 11.19 3.81
CA GLY A 348 -14.16 10.84 2.48
C GLY A 348 -14.39 9.38 2.11
N GLU A 349 -14.19 8.47 3.06
CA GLU A 349 -14.44 7.03 2.85
C GLU A 349 -15.93 6.73 2.69
N TYR A 350 -16.79 7.36 3.48
CA TYR A 350 -18.24 7.19 3.40
C TYR A 350 -18.76 7.63 2.03
N LEU A 351 -18.22 8.71 1.47
CA LEU A 351 -18.64 9.22 0.16
C LEU A 351 -18.19 8.35 -1.01
N ARG A 352 -17.18 7.48 -0.84
CA ARG A 352 -16.73 6.63 -1.94
C ARG A 352 -17.86 5.69 -2.38
N PRO A 353 -18.10 5.55 -3.69
CA PRO A 353 -18.99 4.53 -4.22
C PRO A 353 -18.55 3.15 -3.71
N ALA A 354 -19.48 2.44 -3.09
CA ALA A 354 -19.27 1.11 -2.55
C ALA A 354 -20.39 0.19 -3.04
N ALA A 355 -20.04 -1.03 -3.44
CA ALA A 355 -21.03 -2.04 -3.80
C ALA A 355 -21.87 -2.54 -2.60
N ASP A 356 -21.41 -2.26 -1.37
CA ASP A 356 -22.07 -2.64 -0.13
C ASP A 356 -22.11 -1.44 0.83
N GLU A 357 -23.33 -1.01 1.18
CA GLU A 357 -23.61 0.16 2.02
C GLU A 357 -23.44 -0.13 3.52
N LEU A 358 -23.29 -1.41 3.92
CA LEU A 358 -23.36 -1.85 5.33
C LEU A 358 -22.03 -2.41 5.87
N ARG A 359 -20.89 -1.87 5.43
CA ARG A 359 -19.55 -2.29 5.89
C ARG A 359 -18.92 -1.31 6.87
N TRP A 360 -17.94 -1.80 7.64
CA TRP A 360 -17.12 -0.93 8.48
C TRP A 360 -16.28 0.02 7.61
N LEU A 361 -16.14 1.26 8.05
CA LEU A 361 -15.15 2.18 7.52
C LEU A 361 -13.92 2.12 8.42
N VAL A 362 -12.72 2.05 7.83
CA VAL A 362 -11.48 1.83 8.59
C VAL A 362 -10.47 2.91 8.24
N SER A 363 -9.90 3.52 9.28
CA SER A 363 -8.81 4.49 9.20
C SER A 363 -7.57 3.92 9.91
N THR A 364 -6.50 3.70 9.14
CA THR A 364 -5.21 3.18 9.64
C THR A 364 -4.06 4.11 9.23
N ASP A 365 -2.84 3.79 9.65
CA ASP A 365 -1.64 4.50 9.20
C ASP A 365 -0.94 3.78 8.02
N LEU A 366 -1.57 2.73 7.45
CA LEU A 366 -1.03 1.99 6.32
C LEU A 366 -0.93 2.86 5.05
N TRP A 367 -0.10 2.40 4.11
CA TRP A 367 0.10 3.04 2.81
C TRP A 367 -0.69 2.35 1.69
N THR A 368 -1.85 1.78 1.99
CA THR A 368 -2.79 1.27 1.00
C THR A 368 -3.42 2.40 0.19
N PHE A 369 -3.99 2.06 -0.97
CA PHE A 369 -4.73 2.97 -1.83
C PHE A 369 -5.83 3.69 -1.05
N ARG A 370 -6.62 2.94 -0.27
CA ARG A 370 -7.74 3.47 0.51
C ARG A 370 -7.27 4.49 1.54
N GLN A 371 -6.20 4.20 2.28
CA GLN A 371 -5.72 5.11 3.31
C GLN A 371 -5.02 6.33 2.71
N LYS A 372 -4.34 6.20 1.56
CA LYS A 372 -3.82 7.33 0.78
C LYS A 372 -4.96 8.26 0.34
N TYR A 373 -6.03 7.69 -0.21
CA TYR A 373 -7.24 8.43 -0.60
C TYR A 373 -7.83 9.18 0.60
N GLN A 374 -8.11 8.49 1.71
CA GLN A 374 -8.70 9.10 2.90
C GLN A 374 -7.88 10.29 3.43
N ARG A 375 -6.54 10.13 3.52
CA ARG A 375 -5.65 11.19 4.00
C ARG A 375 -5.65 12.38 3.05
N ALA A 376 -5.57 12.15 1.74
CA ALA A 376 -5.59 13.22 0.75
C ALA A 376 -6.94 13.96 0.75
N PHE A 377 -8.05 13.23 0.88
CA PHE A 377 -9.39 13.80 0.96
C PHE A 377 -9.50 14.70 2.19
N ALA A 378 -9.15 14.18 3.37
CA ALA A 378 -9.24 14.93 4.61
C ALA A 378 -8.36 16.18 4.59
N ALA A 379 -7.15 16.08 4.03
CA ALA A 379 -6.25 17.22 3.91
C ALA A 379 -6.82 18.31 3.00
N GLU A 380 -7.22 17.98 1.77
CA GLU A 380 -7.79 18.95 0.82
C GLU A 380 -9.15 19.51 1.30
N PHE A 381 -9.99 18.67 1.92
CA PHE A 381 -11.28 19.09 2.44
C PHE A 381 -11.14 20.13 3.54
N LEU A 382 -10.22 19.91 4.50
CA LEU A 382 -10.01 20.81 5.64
C LEU A 382 -9.16 22.04 5.26
N CYS A 383 -8.16 21.86 4.40
CA CYS A 383 -7.21 22.88 3.97
C CYS A 383 -7.01 22.80 2.44
N PRO A 384 -7.80 23.54 1.65
CA PRO A 384 -7.70 23.49 0.19
C PRO A 384 -6.37 24.05 -0.28
N ILE A 385 -5.66 23.31 -1.15
CA ILE A 385 -4.33 23.72 -1.61
C ILE A 385 -4.32 25.11 -2.28
N ASP A 386 -5.36 25.46 -3.04
CA ASP A 386 -5.45 26.75 -3.72
C ASP A 386 -5.59 27.91 -2.71
N SER A 387 -6.32 27.69 -1.63
CA SER A 387 -6.45 28.66 -0.53
C SER A 387 -5.16 28.76 0.28
N LEU A 388 -4.54 27.63 0.59
CA LEU A 388 -3.29 27.56 1.33
C LEU A 388 -2.16 28.30 0.59
N THR A 389 -2.01 28.03 -0.70
CA THR A 389 -0.97 28.67 -1.52
C THR A 389 -1.21 30.17 -1.68
N SER A 390 -2.47 30.60 -1.82
CA SER A 390 -2.83 32.02 -1.80
C SER A 390 -2.54 32.69 -0.46
N PHE A 391 -2.73 31.99 0.66
CA PHE A 391 -2.44 32.50 2.01
C PHE A 391 -0.93 32.66 2.22
N LEU A 392 -0.15 31.63 1.87
CA LEU A 392 1.30 31.63 2.01
C LEU A 392 1.99 32.62 1.07
N ASN A 393 1.40 32.90 -0.10
CA ASN A 393 1.89 33.87 -1.08
C ASN A 393 3.40 33.70 -1.41
N GLY A 394 3.85 32.45 -1.50
CA GLY A 394 5.24 32.09 -1.79
C GLY A 394 6.18 32.01 -0.57
N ASP A 395 5.72 32.31 0.65
CA ASP A 395 6.47 32.10 1.88
C ASP A 395 6.20 30.68 2.43
N PHE A 396 7.21 29.82 2.35
CA PHE A 396 7.17 28.45 2.88
C PHE A 396 8.06 28.27 4.11
N SER A 397 8.34 29.36 4.83
CA SER A 397 9.07 29.32 6.10
C SER A 397 8.29 28.55 7.17
N SER A 398 8.99 28.06 8.19
CA SER A 398 8.35 27.39 9.33
C SER A 398 7.31 28.28 10.02
N TYR A 399 7.56 29.59 10.08
CA TYR A 399 6.63 30.57 10.65
C TYR A 399 5.34 30.68 9.82
N ALA A 400 5.45 30.81 8.49
CA ALA A 400 4.29 30.85 7.61
C ALA A 400 3.49 29.53 7.64
N ILE A 401 4.17 28.39 7.78
CA ILE A 401 3.53 27.07 7.95
C ILE A 401 2.74 26.99 9.26
N GLU A 402 3.30 27.52 10.36
CA GLU A 402 2.62 27.60 11.65
C GLU A 402 1.37 28.51 11.57
N GLU A 403 1.49 29.69 10.96
CA GLU A 403 0.36 30.61 10.76
C GLU A 403 -0.74 29.99 9.88
N ALA A 404 -0.37 29.30 8.80
CA ALA A 404 -1.32 28.59 7.95
C ALA A 404 -2.01 27.43 8.69
N ALA A 405 -1.27 26.66 9.50
CA ALA A 405 -1.84 25.59 10.30
C ALA A 405 -2.92 26.12 11.27
N ALA A 406 -2.67 27.29 11.88
CA ALA A 406 -3.64 27.97 12.73
C ALA A 406 -4.86 28.49 11.96
N GLU A 407 -4.66 29.11 10.79
CA GLU A 407 -5.75 29.65 9.94
C GLU A 407 -6.72 28.55 9.47
N PHE A 408 -6.19 27.41 9.04
CA PHE A 408 -6.99 26.29 8.51
C PHE A 408 -7.43 25.28 9.58
N ASP A 409 -6.99 25.46 10.83
CA ASP A 409 -7.24 24.54 11.96
C ASP A 409 -6.85 23.08 11.61
N VAL A 410 -5.60 22.92 11.16
CA VAL A 410 -4.97 21.64 10.84
C VAL A 410 -3.55 21.60 11.44
N SER A 411 -2.88 20.45 11.43
CA SER A 411 -1.49 20.37 11.88
C SER A 411 -0.51 20.93 10.84
N GLU A 412 0.64 21.45 11.28
CA GLU A 412 1.76 21.81 10.40
C GLU A 412 2.20 20.65 9.49
N GLN A 413 2.10 19.42 9.99
CA GLN A 413 2.36 18.21 9.20
C GLN A 413 1.39 18.08 8.02
N THR A 414 0.12 18.45 8.20
CA THR A 414 -0.89 18.45 7.12
C THR A 414 -0.55 19.49 6.07
N ILE A 415 -0.21 20.72 6.49
CA ILE A 415 0.25 21.81 5.60
C ILE A 415 1.47 21.36 4.79
N THR A 416 2.50 20.86 5.48
CA THR A 416 3.74 20.39 4.85
C THR A 416 3.47 19.27 3.85
N SER A 417 2.60 18.31 4.20
CA SER A 417 2.25 17.19 3.31
C SER A 417 1.48 17.65 2.08
N LEU A 418 0.54 18.60 2.23
CA LEU A 418 -0.21 19.19 1.11
C LEU A 418 0.73 19.92 0.14
N LEU A 419 1.64 20.74 0.67
CA LEU A 419 2.60 21.48 -0.16
C LEU A 419 3.55 20.55 -0.91
N ARG A 420 4.04 19.48 -0.26
CA ARG A 420 4.90 18.47 -0.91
C ARG A 420 4.18 17.69 -2.00
N ASN A 421 2.98 17.18 -1.69
CA ASN A 421 2.21 16.40 -2.64
C ASN A 421 1.78 17.20 -3.88
N ASN A 422 1.75 18.54 -3.78
CA ASN A 422 1.45 19.45 -4.89
C ASN A 422 2.69 20.15 -5.46
N GLY A 423 3.90 19.74 -5.08
CA GLY A 423 5.16 20.20 -5.69
C GLY A 423 5.66 21.59 -5.27
N TYR A 424 5.04 22.22 -4.26
CA TYR A 424 5.47 23.53 -3.74
C TYR A 424 6.69 23.43 -2.81
N MET A 425 6.90 22.27 -2.19
CA MET A 425 8.09 21.95 -1.41
C MET A 425 8.77 20.73 -2.00
N HIS A 426 10.09 20.78 -2.13
CA HIS A 426 10.86 19.62 -2.53
C HIS A 426 11.17 18.76 -1.31
N ASP A 427 11.08 17.45 -1.48
CA ASP A 427 11.59 16.55 -0.48
C ASP A 427 13.12 16.47 -0.57
N HIS A 428 13.78 16.63 0.58
CA HIS A 428 15.11 16.08 0.78
C HIS A 428 14.99 14.57 1.06
N TRP A 429 14.45 13.77 0.13
CA TRP A 429 14.61 12.31 0.23
C TRP A 429 16.07 12.01 -0.09
N THR A 430 16.89 11.91 0.95
CA THR A 430 18.30 11.58 0.81
C THR A 430 18.57 10.13 0.40
N ASP A 431 17.53 9.31 0.15
CA ASP A 431 17.75 7.89 -0.17
C ASP A 431 16.77 7.27 -1.19
N GLY A 432 15.80 8.01 -1.75
CA GLY A 432 14.95 7.54 -2.86
C GLY A 432 14.16 6.22 -2.64
N MET A 433 14.04 5.75 -1.40
CA MET A 433 13.53 4.43 -1.02
C MET A 433 12.41 4.53 0.03
N PRO A 434 11.51 3.54 0.11
CA PRO A 434 10.29 3.63 0.93
C PRO A 434 10.56 3.61 2.45
N TYR A 435 11.75 3.18 2.87
CA TYR A 435 12.23 3.19 4.25
C TYR A 435 13.76 3.26 4.27
N ARG A 436 14.32 3.72 5.39
CA ARG A 436 15.77 3.73 5.59
C ARG A 436 16.25 2.30 5.81
N MET A 437 17.28 1.85 5.11
CA MET A 437 17.92 0.59 5.48
C MET A 437 18.85 0.85 6.67
N ALA A 438 18.87 -0.06 7.64
CA ALA A 438 19.93 -0.05 8.65
C ALA A 438 21.26 -0.24 7.92
N ALA A 439 22.22 0.64 8.22
CA ALA A 439 23.57 0.60 7.66
C ALA A 439 24.32 -0.66 8.11
#